data_AF-A0A5K1K6R3-F1
#
_entry.id   AF-A0A5K1K6R3-F1
#
_cell.length_a   1.000
_cell.length_b   1.000
_cell.length_c   1.000
_cell.angle_alpha   90.00
_cell.angle_beta   90.00
_cell.angle_gamma   90.00
#
_symmetry.space_group_name_H-M   'P 1'
#
loop_
_entity.id
_entity.type
_entity.pdbx_description
1 polymer ?
#
loop_
_entity_poly.entity_id
_entity_poly.type
_entity_poly.pdbx_seq_one_letter_code
_entity_poly.pdbx_strand_id
1 'polypeptide(L)'
;MASRTGAGAVKTQFEDVLREYYAWEPTYCAEKLASLAVPLLLVAPATDSDMALLTGGASSTQIQIQPGTRSASSAAQVPSFTRYIVHDDDLVEVGLVQADTVDVTASLPAPYPSYESCTPTSRNILHGDDPNAMPFLPFADDPSFNPTDYVLDHKRLAWQEGHRDTDLLEIVLETARRLHFGRGMSIEEIDETGILPRLWTTSAGWGAIWHGRT
;
A
#
# COMPACT_ATOMS: atom_id res chain seq x y z
N MET A 1 1.99 -35.71 22.78
CA MET A 1 3.08 -35.34 23.72
C MET A 1 4.26 -34.94 22.87
N ALA A 2 4.43 -33.64 22.60
CA ALA A 2 5.60 -33.17 21.84
C ALA A 2 6.88 -33.64 22.54
N SER A 3 7.80 -34.23 21.79
CA SER A 3 9.11 -34.63 22.31
C SER A 3 9.80 -33.39 22.88
N ARG A 4 10.29 -33.45 24.13
CA ARG A 4 11.06 -32.34 24.76
C ARG A 4 12.20 -31.83 23.87
N THR A 5 12.74 -32.71 23.03
CA THR A 5 13.78 -32.38 22.05
C THR A 5 13.27 -31.48 20.91
N GLY A 6 12.04 -31.69 20.44
CA GLY A 6 11.41 -30.87 19.39
C GLY A 6 11.11 -29.46 19.87
N ALA A 7 10.57 -29.33 21.09
CA ALA A 7 10.32 -28.02 21.71
C ALA A 7 11.61 -27.20 21.85
N GLY A 8 12.71 -27.81 22.31
CA GLY A 8 14.01 -27.13 22.37
C GLY A 8 14.48 -26.64 21.00
N ALA A 9 14.34 -27.47 19.96
CA ALA A 9 14.73 -27.13 18.60
C ALA A 9 13.93 -25.96 18.01
N VAL A 10 12.62 -25.92 18.22
CA VAL A 10 11.76 -24.81 17.76
C VAL A 10 12.15 -23.51 18.44
N LYS A 11 12.33 -23.52 19.77
CA LYS A 11 12.72 -22.33 20.52
C LYS A 11 14.05 -21.76 20.05
N THR A 12 15.07 -22.59 19.93
CA THR A 12 16.40 -22.14 19.47
C THR A 12 16.32 -21.55 18.07
N GLN A 13 15.61 -22.21 17.15
CA GLN A 13 15.48 -21.72 15.79
C GLN A 13 14.74 -20.38 15.72
N PHE A 14 13.69 -20.20 16.54
CA PHE A 14 12.95 -18.95 16.64
C PHE A 14 13.85 -17.81 17.15
N GLU A 15 14.61 -18.05 18.22
CA GLU A 15 15.55 -17.07 18.77
C GLU A 15 16.67 -16.71 17.79
N ASP A 16 17.14 -17.66 16.98
CA ASP A 16 18.15 -17.40 15.96
C ASP A 16 17.60 -16.55 14.82
N VAL A 17 16.40 -16.87 14.29
CA VAL A 17 15.76 -16.07 13.23
C VAL A 17 15.41 -14.68 13.74
N LEU A 18 14.89 -14.56 14.96
CA LEU A 18 14.60 -13.27 15.59
C LEU A 18 15.85 -12.37 15.64
N ARG A 19 16.99 -12.95 16.06
CA ARG A 19 18.26 -12.23 16.15
C ARG A 19 18.78 -11.83 14.77
N GLU A 20 18.72 -12.73 13.80
CA GLU A 20 19.14 -12.46 12.43
C GLU A 20 18.29 -11.35 11.79
N TYR A 21 16.96 -11.40 11.99
CA TYR A 21 16.03 -10.42 11.47
C TYR A 21 16.36 -9.01 11.96
N TYR A 22 16.40 -8.81 13.27
CA TYR A 22 16.69 -7.49 13.85
C TYR A 22 18.14 -7.04 13.70
N ALA A 23 19.08 -7.94 13.38
CA ALA A 23 20.43 -7.55 12.98
C ALA A 23 20.48 -7.02 11.53
N TRP A 24 19.60 -7.52 10.67
CA TRP A 24 19.56 -7.18 9.24
C TRP A 24 18.65 -5.98 8.93
N GLU A 25 17.46 -5.95 9.53
CA GLU A 25 16.34 -5.05 9.18
C GLU A 25 16.72 -3.55 9.20
N PRO A 26 17.38 -3.00 10.25
CA PRO A 26 17.70 -1.58 10.28
C PRO A 26 18.64 -1.13 9.15
N THR A 27 19.65 -1.95 8.85
CA THR A 27 20.64 -1.64 7.81
C THR A 27 19.99 -1.72 6.43
N TYR A 28 19.22 -2.78 6.18
CA TYR A 28 18.52 -2.96 4.91
C TYR A 28 17.51 -1.84 4.65
N CYS A 29 16.70 -1.49 5.64
CA CYS A 29 15.73 -0.40 5.54
C CYS A 29 16.41 0.94 5.26
N ALA A 30 17.50 1.26 5.97
CA ALA A 30 18.27 2.48 5.72
C ALA A 30 18.84 2.54 4.30
N GLU A 31 19.46 1.46 3.83
CA GLU A 31 20.00 1.36 2.46
C GLU A 31 18.88 1.48 1.40
N LYS A 32 17.72 0.86 1.64
CA LYS A 32 16.58 0.95 0.74
C LYS A 32 15.99 2.34 0.67
N LEU A 33 15.80 3.01 1.80
CA LEU A 33 15.34 4.39 1.84
C LEU A 33 16.34 5.31 1.13
N ALA A 34 17.64 5.12 1.36
CA ALA A 34 18.68 5.85 0.64
C ALA A 34 18.64 5.58 -0.87
N SER A 35 18.32 4.35 -1.30
CA SER A 35 18.21 4.01 -2.73
C SER A 35 17.00 4.64 -3.42
N LEU A 36 15.93 4.93 -2.66
CA LEU A 36 14.73 5.61 -3.15
C LEU A 36 14.84 7.14 -3.08
N ALA A 37 15.85 7.66 -2.37
CA ALA A 37 16.12 9.07 -2.32
C ALA A 37 16.48 9.57 -3.72
N VAL A 38 15.53 10.23 -4.37
CA VAL A 38 15.79 10.97 -5.60
C VAL A 38 16.68 12.14 -5.20
N PRO A 39 17.90 12.28 -5.77
CA PRO A 39 18.65 13.49 -5.58
C PRO A 39 17.77 14.63 -6.11
N LEU A 40 17.42 15.56 -5.23
CA LEU A 40 16.81 16.85 -5.60
C LEU A 40 17.85 17.65 -6.40
N LEU A 41 18.19 17.19 -7.59
CA LEU A 41 18.73 18.06 -8.61
C LEU A 41 17.56 18.96 -8.98
N LEU A 42 17.64 20.22 -8.56
CA LEU A 42 16.90 21.31 -9.20
C LEU A 42 17.03 21.09 -10.71
N VAL A 43 15.97 20.56 -11.31
CA VAL A 43 15.93 20.25 -12.74
C VAL A 43 16.16 21.57 -13.46
N ALA A 44 17.29 21.66 -14.18
CA ALA A 44 17.47 22.72 -15.16
C ALA A 44 16.30 22.65 -16.15
N PRO A 45 15.71 23.79 -16.57
CA PRO A 45 14.49 23.81 -17.37
C PRO A 45 14.64 22.92 -18.59
N ALA A 46 13.68 22.01 -18.78
CA ALA A 46 13.64 21.10 -19.92
C ALA A 46 13.77 21.89 -21.24
N THR A 47 14.69 21.48 -22.09
CA THR A 47 14.87 22.09 -23.41
C THR A 47 13.77 21.61 -24.37
N ASP A 48 13.32 22.50 -25.26
CA ASP A 48 12.26 22.31 -26.27
C ASP A 48 12.35 21.03 -27.14
N SER A 49 13.48 20.32 -27.14
CA SER A 49 13.66 19.08 -27.90
C SER A 49 12.83 17.90 -27.39
N ASP A 50 12.54 17.81 -26.09
CA ASP A 50 11.87 16.63 -25.54
C ASP A 50 10.36 16.58 -25.85
N MET A 51 9.75 17.73 -26.15
CA MET A 51 8.30 17.83 -26.46
C MET A 51 7.94 17.44 -27.90
N ALA A 52 8.90 17.43 -28.82
CA ALA A 52 8.65 17.13 -30.24
C ALA A 52 8.34 15.63 -30.51
N LEU A 53 8.69 14.74 -29.58
CA LEU A 53 8.48 13.30 -29.71
C LEU A 53 7.03 12.85 -29.41
N LEU A 54 6.22 13.69 -28.76
CA LEU A 54 4.87 13.32 -28.30
C LEU A 54 3.73 13.80 -29.19
N THR A 55 3.96 14.79 -30.06
CA THR A 55 2.91 15.38 -30.91
C THR A 55 3.01 14.90 -32.36
N GLY A 56 2.70 13.61 -32.58
CA GLY A 56 2.49 13.07 -33.92
C GLY A 56 1.16 13.53 -34.53
N GLY A 57 1.23 14.41 -35.54
CA GLY A 57 0.37 14.44 -36.73
C GLY A 57 -1.16 14.56 -36.58
N ALA A 58 -1.66 15.80 -36.72
CA ALA A 58 -2.87 16.25 -37.44
C ALA A 58 -4.24 15.54 -37.24
N SER A 59 -5.27 16.31 -36.89
CA SER A 59 -6.19 16.92 -37.87
C SER A 59 -7.30 17.72 -37.17
N SER A 60 -7.61 18.87 -37.76
CA SER A 60 -8.50 19.90 -37.22
C SER A 60 -9.97 19.59 -37.53
N THR A 61 -10.87 19.70 -36.55
CA THR A 61 -12.30 19.89 -36.82
C THR A 61 -12.96 20.70 -35.70
N GLN A 62 -13.49 21.87 -36.06
CA GLN A 62 -14.18 22.82 -35.18
C GLN A 62 -15.56 22.28 -34.77
N ILE A 63 -15.85 22.16 -33.48
CA ILE A 63 -17.22 22.28 -32.95
C ILE A 63 -17.19 23.03 -31.61
N GLN A 64 -18.07 24.02 -31.53
CA GLN A 64 -18.32 24.95 -30.44
C GLN A 64 -19.37 24.34 -29.48
N ILE A 65 -19.24 24.50 -28.16
CA ILE A 65 -20.34 24.74 -27.18
C ILE A 65 -19.76 25.06 -25.79
N GLN A 66 -20.35 26.07 -25.15
CA GLN A 66 -19.97 26.71 -23.87
C GLN A 66 -20.31 25.86 -22.62
N PRO A 67 -19.51 25.93 -21.54
CA PRO A 67 -19.94 25.54 -20.20
C PRO A 67 -20.25 26.74 -19.30
N GLY A 68 -21.22 26.51 -18.41
CA GLY A 68 -21.80 27.47 -17.48
C GLY A 68 -20.79 28.15 -16.54
N THR A 69 -21.15 29.38 -16.23
CA THR A 69 -20.53 30.33 -15.32
C THR A 69 -20.27 29.75 -13.92
N ARG A 70 -19.01 29.48 -13.59
CA ARG A 70 -18.48 29.72 -12.24
C ARG A 70 -17.94 31.15 -12.21
N SER A 71 -18.63 32.01 -11.46
CA SER A 71 -18.21 33.39 -11.25
C SER A 71 -16.83 33.42 -10.61
N ALA A 72 -15.84 33.86 -11.38
CA ALA A 72 -14.53 34.22 -10.90
C ALA A 72 -14.57 35.67 -10.41
N SER A 73 -14.28 35.88 -9.12
CA SER A 73 -13.81 37.18 -8.64
C SER A 73 -13.05 37.01 -7.32
N SER A 74 -11.72 36.91 -7.41
CA SER A 74 -10.80 37.66 -6.55
C SER A 74 -9.38 37.50 -7.08
N ALA A 75 -8.59 38.57 -6.98
CA ALA A 75 -7.21 38.72 -7.45
C ALA A 75 -6.36 37.43 -7.43
N ALA A 76 -5.62 37.20 -8.51
CA ALA A 76 -4.75 36.05 -8.73
C ALA A 76 -3.74 35.88 -7.58
N GLN A 77 -4.11 35.10 -6.55
CA GLN A 77 -3.13 34.53 -5.64
C GLN A 77 -2.37 33.48 -6.43
N VAL A 78 -1.05 33.64 -6.51
CA VAL A 78 -0.17 32.59 -7.04
C VAL A 78 -0.49 31.33 -6.25
N PRO A 79 -0.87 30.22 -6.90
CA PRO A 79 -1.20 29.00 -6.18
C PRO A 79 0.03 28.56 -5.39
N SER A 80 -0.16 28.34 -4.09
CA SER A 80 0.92 27.97 -3.19
C SER A 80 0.50 26.82 -2.31
N PHE A 81 1.43 25.92 -2.02
CA PHE A 81 1.24 24.80 -1.11
C PHE A 81 1.97 25.05 0.20
N THR A 82 1.43 24.53 1.30
CA THR A 82 2.16 24.50 2.58
C THR A 82 2.96 23.21 2.63
N ARG A 83 4.28 23.33 2.72
CA ARG A 83 5.21 22.21 2.93
C ARG A 83 5.47 22.07 4.41
N TYR A 84 5.25 20.87 4.93
CA TYR A 84 5.64 20.49 6.29
C TYR A 84 6.85 19.56 6.17
N ILE A 85 7.96 19.94 6.80
CA ILE A 85 9.13 19.08 6.97
C ILE A 85 9.18 18.71 8.45
N VAL A 86 9.05 17.43 8.74
CA VAL A 86 9.14 16.90 10.09
C VAL A 86 10.57 16.37 10.28
N HIS A 87 11.28 16.91 11.27
CA HIS A 87 12.62 16.47 11.65
C HIS A 87 12.55 15.42 12.77
N ASP A 88 13.62 14.65 12.96
CA ASP A 88 13.69 13.53 13.92
C ASP A 88 13.52 13.96 15.39
N ASP A 89 13.72 15.24 15.68
CA ASP A 89 13.58 15.90 16.97
C ASP A 89 12.18 16.52 17.20
N ASP A 90 11.17 15.98 16.51
CA ASP A 90 9.75 16.42 16.53
C ASP A 90 9.54 17.89 16.11
N LEU A 91 10.56 18.52 15.54
CA LEU A 91 10.48 19.88 15.05
C LEU A 91 9.82 19.88 13.66
N VAL A 92 8.75 20.68 13.52
CA VAL A 92 8.04 20.83 12.25
C VAL A 92 8.40 22.17 11.63
N GLU A 93 9.13 22.14 10.52
CA GLU A 93 9.37 23.31 9.69
C GLU A 93 8.20 23.48 8.71
N VAL A 94 7.60 24.66 8.73
CA VAL A 94 6.49 25.03 7.83
C VAL A 94 7.00 26.03 6.81
N GLY A 95 6.97 25.64 5.54
CA GLY A 95 7.37 26.47 4.41
C GLY A 95 6.23 26.68 3.42
N LEU A 96 6.19 27.83 2.76
CA LEU A 96 5.30 28.08 1.63
C LEU A 96 6.05 27.76 0.34
N VAL A 97 5.52 26.85 -0.47
CA VAL A 97 6.05 26.52 -1.79
C VAL A 97 5.16 27.17 -2.83
N GLN A 98 5.72 28.10 -3.60
CA GLN A 98 5.03 28.68 -4.75
C GLN A 98 4.96 27.62 -5.85
N ALA A 99 3.77 27.44 -6.43
CA ALA A 99 3.62 26.55 -7.56
C ALA A 99 3.99 27.30 -8.84
N ASP A 100 4.89 26.71 -9.63
CA ASP A 100 5.12 27.19 -10.98
C ASP A 100 3.86 26.89 -11.81
N THR A 101 3.17 27.96 -12.22
CA THR A 101 2.01 27.85 -13.10
C THR A 101 2.44 28.08 -14.53
N VAL A 102 2.19 27.09 -15.39
CA VAL A 102 2.26 27.30 -16.84
C VAL A 102 0.86 27.64 -17.32
N ASP A 103 0.69 28.86 -17.82
CA ASP A 103 -0.55 29.26 -18.46
C ASP A 103 -0.70 28.50 -19.78
N VAL A 104 -1.50 27.44 -19.75
CA VAL A 104 -1.86 26.71 -20.96
C VAL A 104 -2.81 27.59 -21.77
N THR A 105 -2.24 28.31 -22.74
CA THR A 105 -2.97 29.19 -23.67
C THR A 105 -3.85 28.42 -24.67
N ALA A 106 -3.64 27.11 -24.78
CA ALA A 106 -4.50 26.20 -25.53
C ALA A 106 -5.64 25.68 -24.65
N SER A 107 -6.87 25.62 -25.19
CA SER A 107 -7.97 24.92 -24.52
C SER A 107 -7.57 23.46 -24.31
N LEU A 108 -7.48 23.03 -23.06
CA LEU A 108 -7.30 21.62 -22.73
C LEU A 108 -8.42 20.79 -23.39
N PRO A 109 -8.13 19.57 -23.86
CA PRO A 109 -9.17 18.68 -24.38
C PRO A 109 -10.23 18.45 -23.29
N ALA A 110 -11.46 18.18 -23.70
CA ALA A 110 -12.52 17.80 -22.77
C ALA A 110 -12.03 16.62 -21.92
N PRO A 111 -12.22 16.67 -20.58
CA PRO A 111 -11.83 15.57 -19.73
C PRO A 111 -12.55 14.31 -20.18
N TYR A 112 -11.84 13.19 -20.18
CA TYR A 112 -12.48 11.90 -20.38
C TYR A 112 -13.56 11.69 -19.31
N PRO A 113 -14.65 10.99 -19.62
CA PRO A 113 -15.60 10.57 -18.60
C PRO A 113 -14.87 9.82 -17.49
N SER A 114 -15.34 9.97 -16.24
CA SER A 114 -14.84 9.20 -15.11
C SER A 114 -15.01 7.70 -15.40
N TYR A 115 -13.93 6.94 -15.31
CA TYR A 115 -13.95 5.49 -15.42
C TYR A 115 -13.16 4.88 -14.27
N GLU A 116 -13.60 3.71 -13.83
CA GLU A 116 -12.84 2.89 -12.89
C GLU A 116 -11.93 1.94 -13.68
N SER A 117 -10.74 1.67 -13.15
CA SER A 117 -9.86 0.69 -13.76
C SER A 117 -10.40 -0.72 -13.51
N CYS A 118 -10.45 -1.53 -14.56
CA CYS A 118 -10.85 -2.93 -14.48
C CYS A 118 -9.72 -3.79 -15.04
N THR A 119 -9.32 -4.85 -14.31
CA THR A 119 -8.32 -5.79 -14.81
C THR A 119 -8.89 -6.55 -16.01
N PRO A 120 -8.25 -6.51 -17.20
CA PRO A 120 -8.76 -7.19 -18.36
C PRO A 120 -8.77 -8.71 -18.13
N THR A 121 -9.90 -9.36 -18.43
CA THR A 121 -10.01 -10.82 -18.34
C THR A 121 -10.61 -11.40 -19.62
N SER A 122 -10.08 -12.54 -20.06
CA SER A 122 -10.59 -13.31 -21.21
C SER A 122 -11.60 -14.39 -20.81
N ARG A 123 -11.86 -14.54 -19.51
CA ARG A 123 -12.73 -15.56 -18.94
C ARG A 123 -13.36 -15.09 -17.63
N ASN A 124 -14.50 -15.68 -17.28
CA ASN A 124 -15.18 -15.38 -16.02
C ASN A 124 -14.34 -15.84 -14.83
N ILE A 125 -14.31 -15.04 -13.77
CA ILE A 125 -13.66 -15.35 -12.50
C ILE A 125 -14.77 -15.58 -11.47
N LEU A 126 -14.81 -16.78 -10.88
CA LEU A 126 -15.72 -17.07 -9.76
C LEU A 126 -15.14 -16.42 -8.50
N HIS A 127 -15.82 -15.39 -7.98
CA HIS A 127 -15.33 -14.59 -6.83
C HIS A 127 -15.83 -15.09 -5.45
N GLY A 128 -16.63 -16.16 -5.40
CA GLY A 128 -17.17 -16.67 -4.14
C GLY A 128 -18.13 -15.69 -3.46
N ASP A 129 -18.39 -15.90 -2.16
CA ASP A 129 -19.23 -15.03 -1.34
C ASP A 129 -18.44 -13.81 -0.83
N ASP A 130 -19.14 -12.71 -0.57
CA ASP A 130 -18.52 -11.48 -0.07
C ASP A 130 -17.86 -11.68 1.30
N PRO A 131 -16.72 -11.01 1.56
CA PRO A 131 -16.04 -11.13 2.82
C PRO A 131 -16.86 -10.50 3.97
N ASN A 132 -16.96 -11.23 5.07
CA ASN A 132 -17.58 -10.74 6.31
C ASN A 132 -16.88 -9.48 6.88
N ALA A 133 -15.62 -9.24 6.50
CA ALA A 133 -14.83 -8.11 6.97
C ALA A 133 -14.82 -7.01 5.92
N MET A 134 -15.14 -5.78 6.32
CA MET A 134 -15.03 -4.61 5.45
C MET A 134 -13.55 -4.17 5.36
N PRO A 135 -12.95 -4.13 4.16
CA PRO A 135 -11.52 -3.83 3.99
C PRO A 135 -11.21 -2.33 4.15
N PHE A 136 -12.09 -1.46 3.67
CA PHE A 136 -12.00 0.00 3.80
C PHE A 136 -13.41 0.60 3.71
N LEU A 137 -13.57 1.86 4.12
CA LEU A 137 -14.84 2.58 3.98
C LEU A 137 -14.89 3.26 2.59
N PRO A 138 -15.82 2.88 1.69
CA PRO A 138 -15.93 3.53 0.40
C PRO A 138 -16.47 4.95 0.55
N PHE A 139 -16.07 5.85 -0.36
CA PHE A 139 -16.56 7.23 -0.45
C PHE A 139 -16.56 7.99 0.89
N ALA A 140 -15.52 7.81 1.71
CA ALA A 140 -15.43 8.45 3.03
C ALA A 140 -15.53 9.98 3.00
N ASP A 141 -15.20 10.59 1.85
CA ASP A 141 -15.23 12.04 1.64
C ASP A 141 -16.56 12.54 1.01
N ASP A 142 -17.49 11.65 0.64
CA ASP A 142 -18.76 12.02 0.02
C ASP A 142 -19.86 12.20 1.09
N PRO A 143 -20.39 13.42 1.30
CA PRO A 143 -21.43 13.67 2.30
C PRO A 143 -22.78 13.02 1.97
N SER A 144 -22.99 12.58 0.72
CA SER A 144 -24.20 11.87 0.29
C SER A 144 -24.13 10.36 0.58
N PHE A 145 -22.94 9.82 0.87
CA PHE A 145 -22.76 8.43 1.24
C PHE A 145 -23.17 8.20 2.69
N ASN A 146 -23.92 7.13 2.96
CA ASN A 146 -24.32 6.73 4.32
C ASN A 146 -23.40 5.62 4.83
N PRO A 147 -22.28 5.95 5.51
CA PRO A 147 -21.33 4.94 5.97
C PRO A 147 -21.92 4.04 7.05
N THR A 148 -22.91 4.52 7.80
CA THR A 148 -23.48 3.76 8.92
C THR A 148 -24.25 2.55 8.41
N ASP A 149 -25.05 2.73 7.37
CA ASP A 149 -25.84 1.65 6.76
C ASP A 149 -24.92 0.60 6.11
N TYR A 150 -23.94 1.07 5.34
CA TYR A 150 -22.97 0.20 4.67
C TYR A 150 -22.13 -0.65 5.65
N VAL A 151 -21.73 -0.08 6.79
CA VAL A 151 -21.00 -0.82 7.83
C VAL A 151 -21.82 -1.97 8.41
N LEU A 152 -23.16 -1.85 8.50
CA LEU A 152 -24.03 -2.87 9.07
C LEU A 152 -24.12 -4.14 8.23
N ASP A 153 -23.82 -4.07 6.93
CA ASP A 153 -23.75 -5.23 6.04
C ASP A 153 -22.50 -6.09 6.29
N HIS A 154 -21.51 -5.57 7.03
CA HIS A 154 -20.28 -6.27 7.38
C HIS A 154 -20.25 -6.64 8.87
N LYS A 155 -19.70 -7.82 9.17
CA LYS A 155 -19.60 -8.32 10.56
C LYS A 155 -18.48 -7.67 11.35
N ARG A 156 -17.47 -7.13 10.67
CA ARG A 156 -16.28 -6.53 11.29
C ARG A 156 -15.55 -5.60 10.34
N LEU A 157 -14.75 -4.70 10.91
CA LEU A 157 -13.88 -3.78 10.17
C LEU A 157 -12.47 -4.34 10.14
N ALA A 158 -11.92 -4.61 8.94
CA ALA A 158 -10.61 -5.25 8.80
C ALA A 158 -9.48 -4.42 9.42
N TRP A 159 -9.56 -3.09 9.35
CA TRP A 159 -8.56 -2.17 9.90
C TRP A 159 -8.69 -1.93 11.41
N GLN A 160 -9.78 -2.38 12.04
CA GLN A 160 -9.94 -2.34 13.49
C GLN A 160 -9.55 -3.66 14.16
N GLU A 161 -9.24 -4.71 13.37
CA GLU A 161 -8.63 -5.91 13.94
C GLU A 161 -7.30 -5.54 14.58
N GLY A 162 -6.97 -6.20 15.70
CA GLY A 162 -5.71 -5.97 16.40
C GLY A 162 -4.54 -6.02 15.43
N HIS A 163 -3.68 -5.00 15.49
CA HIS A 163 -2.53 -4.86 14.59
C HIS A 163 -1.77 -6.18 14.53
N ARG A 164 -1.60 -6.70 13.31
CA ARG A 164 -0.78 -7.87 13.08
C ARG A 164 0.63 -7.35 12.83
N ASP A 165 1.51 -7.64 13.78
CA ASP A 165 2.93 -7.37 13.65
C ASP A 165 3.47 -8.16 12.44
N THR A 166 3.80 -7.42 11.37
CA THR A 166 4.26 -8.00 10.10
C THR A 166 5.63 -8.62 10.27
N ASP A 167 6.49 -8.00 11.07
CA ASP A 167 7.84 -8.47 11.36
C ASP A 167 7.77 -9.81 12.09
N LEU A 168 6.90 -9.90 13.10
CA LEU A 168 6.67 -11.15 13.82
C LEU A 168 6.15 -12.25 12.89
N LEU A 169 5.27 -11.92 11.94
CA LEU A 169 4.78 -12.89 10.95
C LEU A 169 5.91 -13.40 10.05
N GLU A 170 6.79 -12.51 9.58
CA GLU A 170 7.94 -12.86 8.75
C GLU A 170 8.94 -13.74 9.53
N ILE A 171 9.25 -13.38 10.78
CA ILE A 171 10.11 -14.15 11.67
C ILE A 171 9.54 -15.55 11.92
N VAL A 172 8.23 -15.64 12.23
CA VAL A 172 7.55 -16.93 12.44
C VAL A 172 7.60 -17.77 11.16
N LEU A 173 7.27 -17.17 10.01
CA LEU A 173 7.27 -17.83 8.70
C LEU A 173 8.63 -18.42 8.35
N GLU A 174 9.68 -17.62 8.49
CA GLU A 174 11.05 -18.03 8.22
C GLU A 174 11.50 -19.11 9.21
N THR A 175 11.10 -19.00 10.48
CA THR A 175 11.38 -20.01 11.49
C THR A 175 10.82 -21.37 11.08
N ALA A 176 9.53 -21.46 10.75
CA ALA A 176 8.98 -22.77 10.40
C ALA A 176 9.42 -23.24 9.01
N ARG A 177 9.75 -22.35 8.07
CA ARG A 177 10.42 -22.73 6.82
C ARG A 177 11.75 -23.45 7.12
N ARG A 178 12.60 -22.90 8.01
CA ARG A 178 13.88 -23.53 8.40
C ARG A 178 13.68 -24.83 9.17
N LEU A 179 12.67 -24.91 10.03
CA LEU A 179 12.35 -26.14 10.77
C LEU A 179 11.84 -27.26 9.83
N HIS A 180 10.96 -26.90 8.89
CA HIS A 180 10.38 -27.85 7.94
C HIS A 180 11.41 -28.36 6.95
N PHE A 181 12.08 -27.46 6.22
CA PHE A 181 13.03 -27.86 5.17
C PHE A 181 14.42 -28.21 5.72
N GLY A 182 14.85 -27.58 6.82
CA GLY A 182 16.18 -27.79 7.41
C GLY A 182 16.25 -28.94 8.42
N ARG A 183 15.15 -29.24 9.13
CA ARG A 183 15.11 -30.30 10.16
C ARG A 183 14.07 -31.39 9.90
N GLY A 184 13.27 -31.26 8.84
CA GLY A 184 12.28 -32.26 8.46
C GLY A 184 11.05 -32.34 9.38
N MET A 185 10.81 -31.33 10.23
CA MET A 185 9.64 -31.32 11.11
C MET A 185 8.36 -31.00 10.32
N SER A 186 7.28 -31.69 10.61
CA SER A 186 5.98 -31.36 10.01
C SER A 186 5.43 -30.05 10.57
N ILE A 187 4.53 -29.39 9.84
CA ILE A 187 3.91 -28.14 10.33
C ILE A 187 3.07 -28.42 11.57
N GLU A 188 2.41 -29.57 11.62
CA GLU A 188 1.64 -30.03 12.77
C GLU A 188 2.53 -30.25 14.00
N GLU A 189 3.69 -30.89 13.83
CA GLU A 189 4.68 -31.08 14.90
C GLU A 189 5.21 -29.75 15.44
N ILE A 190 5.42 -28.76 14.56
CA ILE A 190 5.85 -27.41 14.96
C ILE A 190 4.75 -26.72 15.76
N ASP A 191 3.51 -26.76 15.28
CA ASP A 191 2.35 -26.17 15.97
C ASP A 191 2.08 -26.84 17.33
N GLU A 192 2.22 -28.15 17.42
CA GLU A 192 2.06 -28.92 18.67
C GLU A 192 3.03 -28.48 19.78
N THR A 193 4.16 -27.83 19.43
CA THR A 193 5.07 -27.29 20.44
C THR A 193 4.51 -26.09 21.18
N GLY A 194 3.59 -25.34 20.59
CA GLY A 194 3.02 -24.11 21.17
C GLY A 194 4.03 -23.00 21.44
N ILE A 195 5.24 -23.07 20.85
CA ILE A 195 6.32 -22.10 21.09
C ILE A 195 6.17 -20.88 20.19
N LEU A 196 5.75 -21.08 18.94
CA LEU A 196 5.54 -19.96 18.04
C LEU A 196 4.28 -19.19 18.47
N PRO A 197 4.32 -17.85 18.49
CA PRO A 197 3.22 -17.00 18.97
C PRO A 197 1.94 -17.08 18.11
N ARG A 198 1.97 -17.81 16.99
CA ARG A 198 0.81 -18.14 16.16
C ARG A 198 0.86 -19.59 15.72
N LEU A 199 -0.29 -20.25 15.79
CA LEU A 199 -0.52 -21.57 15.20
C LEU A 199 -0.74 -21.41 13.69
N TRP A 200 -0.07 -22.24 12.90
CA TRP A 200 -0.11 -22.25 11.44
C TRP A 200 -1.39 -22.93 10.92
N THR A 201 -1.90 -23.87 11.70
CA THR A 201 -3.14 -24.61 11.44
C THR A 201 -4.42 -23.80 11.68
N THR A 202 -4.34 -22.59 12.23
CA THR A 202 -5.54 -21.87 12.68
C THR A 202 -5.63 -20.45 12.13
N SER A 203 -6.16 -20.32 10.91
CA SER A 203 -7.39 -19.60 10.63
C SER A 203 -7.51 -19.32 9.13
N ALA A 204 -8.71 -19.50 8.60
CA ALA A 204 -9.13 -19.04 7.27
C ALA A 204 -9.20 -17.50 7.19
N GLY A 205 -8.24 -16.82 7.82
CA GLY A 205 -8.10 -15.38 7.81
C GLY A 205 -7.30 -14.93 6.60
N TRP A 206 -7.68 -13.78 6.06
CA TRP A 206 -6.92 -13.10 5.02
C TRP A 206 -5.45 -12.93 5.44
N GLY A 207 -4.52 -13.23 4.52
CA GLY A 207 -3.07 -13.14 4.73
C GLY A 207 -2.40 -14.38 5.35
N ALA A 208 -3.12 -15.48 5.60
CA ALA A 208 -2.49 -16.75 5.96
C ALA A 208 -1.84 -17.37 4.72
N ILE A 209 -0.51 -17.46 4.69
CA ILE A 209 0.27 -17.96 3.54
C ILE A 209 0.16 -19.49 3.40
N TRP A 210 -0.28 -20.19 4.45
CA TRP A 210 -0.37 -21.64 4.47
C TRP A 210 -1.76 -22.09 4.93
N HIS A 211 -2.48 -22.74 4.03
CA HIS A 211 -3.55 -23.66 4.40
C HIS A 211 -2.96 -25.06 4.39
N GLY A 212 -2.79 -25.65 5.59
CA GLY A 212 -2.59 -27.10 5.69
C GLY A 212 -3.75 -27.78 4.98
N ARG A 213 -3.44 -28.63 3.99
CA ARG A 213 -4.45 -29.42 3.27
C ARG A 213 -5.33 -30.16 4.28
N THR A 214 -6.63 -29.88 4.26
CA THR A 214 -7.66 -30.84 4.65
C THR A 214 -7.87 -31.84 3.53
#